data_AF-A0A6M3Y0B4-F1
#
_entry.id   AF-A0A6M3Y0B4-F1
#
_cell.length_a   1.000
_cell.length_b   1.000
_cell.length_c   1.000
_cell.angle_alpha   90.00
_cell.angle_beta   90.00
_cell.angle_gamma   90.00
#
_symmetry.space_group_name_H-M   'P 1'
#
loop_
_entity.id
_entity.type
_entity.pdbx_description
1 polymer ?
#
loop_
_entity_poly.entity_id
_entity_poly.type
_entity_poly.pdbx_seq_one_letter_code
_entity_poly.pdbx_strand_id
1 'polypeptide(L)' 'MTKFWELFAESVILQALLALMFGGTVCYMYLTGAEVPDTLIALLSAIVGFYFGGKTQVEARKLVK' A
#
# COMPACT_ATOMS: atom_id res chain seq x y z
N MET A 1 11.64 1.14 20.18
CA MET A 1 10.22 1.55 20.20
C MET A 1 9.95 2.91 19.55
N THR A 2 10.94 3.63 19.03
CA THR A 2 10.75 4.90 18.30
C THR A 2 10.30 4.69 16.85
N LYS A 3 10.93 3.74 16.15
CA LYS A 3 10.68 3.48 14.72
C LYS A 3 9.22 3.14 14.37
N PHE A 4 8.54 2.35 15.20
CA PHE A 4 7.15 1.95 14.94
C PHE A 4 6.18 3.15 15.02
N TRP A 5 6.40 4.06 15.97
CA TRP A 5 5.63 5.30 16.11
C TRP A 5 5.94 6.28 14.97
N GLU A 6 7.20 6.36 14.56
CA GLU A 6 7.64 7.15 13.39
C GLU A 6 6.95 6.70 12.09
N LEU A 7 6.92 5.39 11.82
CA LEU A 7 6.22 4.84 10.66
C LEU A 7 4.68 4.96 10.74
N PHE A 8 4.13 5.04 11.96
CA PHE A 8 2.71 5.30 12.17
C PHE A 8 2.38 6.77 11.88
N ALA A 9 3.23 7.70 12.31
CA ALA A 9 3.14 9.12 11.98
C ALA A 9 3.31 9.39 10.47
N GLU A 10 4.16 8.60 9.80
CA GLU A 10 4.38 8.68 8.35
C GLU A 10 3.29 7.97 7.52
N SER A 11 2.23 7.44 8.16
CA SER A 11 1.10 6.72 7.51
C SER A 11 1.48 5.45 6.74
N VAL A 12 2.74 5.01 6.82
CA VAL A 12 3.26 3.84 6.10
C VAL A 12 2.60 2.55 6.60
N ILE A 13 2.35 2.46 7.91
CA ILE A 13 1.68 1.29 8.52
C ILE A 13 0.24 1.19 8.05
N LEU A 14 -0.48 2.32 7.99
CA LEU A 14 -1.86 2.37 7.48
C LEU A 14 -1.92 2.00 6.00
N GLN A 15 -0.99 2.49 5.17
CA GLN A 15 -0.91 2.09 3.77
C GLN A 15 -0.64 0.60 3.60
N ALA A 16 0.25 0.01 4.39
CA ALA A 16 0.53 -1.42 4.35
C ALA A 16 -0.70 -2.26 4.78
N LEU A 17 -1.41 -1.83 5.82
CA LEU A 17 -2.65 -2.47 6.28
C LEU A 17 -3.76 -2.40 5.21
N LEU A 18 -3.93 -1.24 4.59
CA LEU A 18 -4.89 -1.06 3.50
C LEU A 18 -4.50 -1.92 2.29
N ALA A 19 -3.23 -1.94 1.88
CA ALA A 19 -2.75 -2.77 0.78
C ALA A 19 -3.04 -4.26 1.04
N LEU A 20 -2.83 -4.72 2.28
CA LEU A 20 -3.09 -6.10 2.67
C LEU A 20 -4.59 -6.42 2.63
N MET A 21 -5.44 -5.54 3.16
CA MET A 21 -6.90 -5.73 3.12
C MET A 21 -7.43 -5.76 1.69
N PHE A 22 -7.17 -4.71 0.90
CA PHE A 22 -7.68 -4.61 -0.47
C PHE A 22 -7.09 -5.69 -1.38
N GLY A 23 -5.80 -6.00 -1.25
CA GLY A 23 -5.15 -7.08 -1.99
C GLY A 23 -5.73 -8.45 -1.64
N GLY A 24 -5.98 -8.69 -0.34
CA GLY A 24 -6.65 -9.89 0.13
C GLY A 24 -8.08 -10.01 -0.40
N THR A 25 -8.84 -8.92 -0.40
CA THR A 25 -10.20 -8.88 -0.96
C THR A 25 -10.20 -9.18 -2.46
N VAL A 26 -9.29 -8.59 -3.24
CA VAL A 26 -9.17 -8.86 -4.68
C VAL A 26 -8.83 -10.33 -4.93
N CYS A 27 -7.85 -10.89 -4.20
CA CYS A 27 -7.51 -12.32 -4.32
C CYS A 27 -8.70 -13.22 -3.95
N TYR A 28 -9.45 -12.88 -2.90
CA TYR A 28 -10.63 -13.63 -2.49
C TYR A 28 -11.75 -13.57 -3.55
N MET A 29 -12.01 -12.39 -4.12
CA MET A 29 -13.01 -12.22 -5.19
C MET A 29 -12.59 -12.97 -6.45
N TYR A 30 -11.30 -12.97 -6.78
CA TYR A 30 -10.76 -13.73 -7.90
C TYR A 30 -10.94 -15.24 -7.72
N LEU A 31 -10.71 -15.75 -6.50
CA LEU A 31 -10.91 -17.17 -6.18
C LEU A 31 -12.38 -17.59 -6.14
N THR A 32 -13.28 -16.69 -5.74
CA THR A 32 -14.72 -16.95 -5.69
C THR A 32 -15.43 -16.71 -7.04
N GLY A 33 -14.71 -16.24 -8.06
CA GLY A 33 -15.28 -15.91 -9.37
C GLY A 33 -16.23 -14.72 -9.35
N ALA A 34 -16.18 -13.91 -8.29
CA ALA A 34 -16.98 -12.70 -8.18
C ALA A 34 -16.40 -11.62 -9.11
N GLU A 35 -17.28 -10.84 -9.74
CA GLU A 35 -16.85 -9.71 -10.55
C GLU A 35 -16.12 -8.70 -9.66
N VAL A 36 -14.85 -8.47 -9.95
CA VAL A 36 -14.04 -7.47 -9.25
C VAL A 36 -14.37 -6.11 -9.86
N PRO A 37 -14.98 -5.18 -9.10
CA PRO A 37 -15.30 -3.87 -9.65
C PRO A 37 -14.01 -3.09 -9.96
N ASP A 38 -13.98 -2.39 -11.09
CA ASP A 38 -12.81 -1.63 -11.55
C ASP A 38 -12.33 -0.59 -10.53
N THR A 39 -13.26 -0.05 -9.74
CA THR A 39 -12.94 0.87 -8.63
C THR A 39 -12.05 0.23 -7.56
N LEU A 40 -12.20 -1.07 -7.30
CA LEU A 40 -11.38 -1.81 -6.34
C LEU A 40 -9.96 -2.00 -6.87
N ILE A 41 -9.82 -2.28 -8.16
CA ILE A 41 -8.53 -2.39 -8.86
C ILE A 41 -7.82 -1.02 -8.91
N ALA A 42 -8.58 0.06 -9.18
CA ALA A 42 -8.07 1.42 -9.15
C ALA A 42 -7.60 1.83 -7.74
N LEU A 43 -8.34 1.47 -6.69
CA LEU A 43 -7.94 1.67 -5.30
C LEU A 43 -6.68 0.87 -4.95
N LEU A 44 -6.62 -0.41 -5.32
CA LEU A 44 -5.46 -1.25 -5.05
C LEU A 44 -4.21 -0.70 -5.74
N SER A 45 -4.31 -0.33 -7.02
CA SER A 45 -3.21 0.26 -7.78
C SER A 45 -2.76 1.61 -7.21
N ALA A 46 -3.67 2.45 -6.74
CA ALA A 46 -3.34 3.69 -6.04
C ALA A 46 -2.59 3.43 -4.73
N ILE A 47 -3.03 2.47 -3.91
CA ILE A 47 -2.38 2.10 -2.65
C ILE A 47 -0.98 1.52 -2.91
N VAL A 48 -0.85 0.62 -3.88
CA VAL A 48 0.43 0.02 -4.29
C VAL A 48 1.37 1.11 -4.82
N GLY A 49 0.88 2.00 -5.70
CA GLY A 49 1.65 3.12 -6.23
C GLY A 49 2.13 4.08 -5.14
N PHE A 50 1.27 4.40 -4.16
CA PHE A 50 1.65 5.22 -3.02
C PHE A 50 2.69 4.53 -2.11
N TYR A 51 2.53 3.24 -1.86
CA TYR A 51 3.45 2.46 -1.04
C TYR A 51 4.84 2.34 -1.67
N PHE A 52 4.91 2.04 -2.97
CA PHE A 52 6.18 1.98 -3.70
C PHE A 52 6.78 3.37 -3.97
N GLY A 53 5.94 4.38 -4.26
CA GLY A 53 6.36 5.77 -4.43
C GLY A 53 6.94 6.38 -3.16
N GLY A 54 6.42 6.01 -1.98
CA GLY A 54 7.00 6.43 -0.70
C GLY A 54 8.41 5.85 -0.49
N LYS A 55 8.64 4.58 -0.87
CA LYS A 55 9.95 3.95 -0.72
C LYS A 55 11.01 4.53 -1.66
N THR A 56 10.65 4.91 -2.89
CA THR A 56 11.59 5.57 -3.81
C THR A 56 11.97 6.97 -3.33
N GLN A 57 11.08 7.71 -2.68
CA GLN A 57 11.40 9.02 -2.08
C GLN A 57 12.39 8.90 -0.91
N VAL A 58 12.24 7.87 -0.07
CA VAL A 58 13.16 7.62 1.05
C VAL A 58 14.56 7.23 0.57
N GLU A 59 14.65 6.47 -0.54
CA GLU A 59 15.93 6.06 -1.13
C GLU A 59 16.60 7.20 -1.92
N ALA A 60 15.84 7.98 -2.69
CA ALA A 60 16.37 9.16 -3.40
C ALA A 60 16.97 10.19 -2.44
N ARG A 61 16.36 10.40 -1.27
CA ARG A 61 16.87 11.33 -0.25
C ARG A 61 18.19 10.88 0.39
N LYS A 62 18.53 9.59 0.35
CA LYS A 62 19.81 9.07 0.84
C LYS A 62 20.97 9.26 -0.15
N LEU A 63 20.69 9.38 -1.44
CA LEU A 63 21.70 9.52 -2.50
C LEU A 63 22.13 10.97 -2.75
N VAL A 64 21.38 11.96 -2.23
CA VAL A 64 21.68 13.40 -2.35
C VAL A 64 22.48 13.91 -1.12
N LYS A 65 22.93 13.02 -0.24
CA LYS A 65 23.68 13.36 0.98
C LYS A 65 25.12 12.89 0.88
#